data_AF-A0A661CPX1-F1
#
_entry.id   AF-A0A661CPX1-F1
#
_cell.length_a   1.000
_cell.length_b   1.000
_cell.length_c   1.000
_cell.angle_alpha   90.00
_cell.angle_beta   90.00
_cell.angle_gamma   90.00
#
_symmetry.space_group_name_H-M   'P 1'
#
loop_
_entity.id
_entity.type
_entity.pdbx_description
1 polymer ?
#
loop_
_entity_poly.entity_id
_entity_poly.type
_entity_poly.pdbx_seq_one_letter_code
_entity_poly.pdbx_strand_id
1 'polypeptide(L)' 'MKYPFHTESMPVVGQEAQMLLKAIESNSVITNAASQATVNRILARRQAFRSHGNKVKIQRD' A
#
# COMPACT_ATOMS: atom_id res chain seq x y z
N MET A 1 -39.04 -3.12 12.59
CA MET A 1 -37.64 -3.02 13.08
C MET A 1 -36.93 -1.92 12.31
N LYS A 2 -36.31 -0.96 12.98
CA LYS A 2 -35.54 0.12 12.36
C LYS A 2 -34.08 -0.35 12.30
N TYR A 3 -33.66 -0.89 11.17
CA TYR A 3 -32.25 -1.23 10.95
C TYR A 3 -31.47 0.10 10.91
N PRO A 4 -30.54 0.37 11.83
CA PRO A 4 -29.65 1.50 11.66
C PRO A 4 -28.79 1.15 10.44
N PHE A 5 -28.89 1.94 9.38
CA PHE A 5 -27.93 1.87 8.31
C PHE A 5 -26.55 2.15 8.93
N HIS A 6 -25.74 1.11 9.12
CA HIS A 6 -24.37 1.22 9.65
C HIS A 6 -23.40 1.89 8.66
N THR A 7 -23.93 2.41 7.56
CA THR A 7 -23.19 3.08 6.50
C THR A 7 -23.54 4.56 6.52
N GLU A 8 -22.75 5.33 7.27
CA GLU A 8 -22.74 6.78 7.13
C GLU A 8 -22.09 7.13 5.79
N SER A 9 -22.85 7.77 4.91
CA SER A 9 -22.32 8.28 3.65
C SER A 9 -21.64 9.62 3.89
N MET A 10 -20.33 9.69 3.69
CA MET A 10 -19.57 10.93 3.78
C MET A 10 -19.32 11.49 2.36
N PRO A 11 -19.88 12.65 1.99
CA PRO A 11 -19.62 13.24 0.70
C PRO A 11 -18.16 13.73 0.63
N VAL A 12 -17.48 13.36 -0.44
CA VAL A 12 -16.09 13.76 -0.74
C VAL A 12 -16.10 14.77 -1.89
N VAL A 13 -15.40 15.90 -1.74
CA VAL A 13 -15.40 17.01 -2.72
C VAL A 13 -13.99 17.50 -3.05
N GLY A 14 -13.83 18.15 -4.20
CA GLY A 14 -12.58 18.78 -4.61
C GLY A 14 -11.43 17.79 -4.80
N GLN A 15 -10.34 17.99 -4.07
CA GLN A 15 -9.10 17.23 -4.23
C GLN A 15 -9.26 15.74 -3.87
N GLU A 16 -10.04 15.43 -2.84
CA GLU A 16 -10.27 14.04 -2.41
C GLU A 16 -11.05 13.24 -3.46
N ALA A 17 -12.06 13.86 -4.08
CA ALA A 17 -12.82 13.25 -5.17
C ALA A 17 -11.93 12.98 -6.40
N GLN A 18 -11.05 13.91 -6.77
CA GLN A 18 -10.12 13.72 -7.88
C GLN A 18 -9.11 12.60 -7.63
N MET A 19 -8.59 12.48 -6.41
CA MET A 19 -7.71 11.37 -6.03
C MET A 19 -8.40 10.02 -6.15
N LEU A 20 -9.66 9.93 -5.70
CA LEU A 20 -10.49 8.73 -5.80
C LEU A 20 -10.76 8.35 -7.26
N LEU A 21 -11.18 9.31 -8.10
CA LEU A 21 -11.42 9.07 -9.52
C LEU A 21 -10.18 8.56 -10.23
N LYS A 22 -9.03 9.21 -10.01
CA LYS A 22 -7.76 8.79 -10.61
C LYS A 22 -7.34 7.39 -10.17
N ALA A 23 -7.57 7.04 -8.90
CA ALA A 23 -7.29 5.70 -8.39
C ALA A 23 -8.16 4.63 -9.06
N ILE A 24 -9.47 4.92 -9.22
CA ILE A 24 -10.41 4.04 -9.92
C ILE A 24 -10.00 3.85 -11.39
N GLU A 25 -9.72 4.93 -12.11
CA GLU A 25 -9.33 4.89 -13.53
C GLU A 25 -8.03 4.10 -13.77
N SER A 26 -7.07 4.24 -12.86
CA SER A 26 -5.79 3.53 -12.94
C SER A 26 -5.83 2.12 -12.34
N ASN A 27 -6.99 1.66 -11.89
CA ASN A 27 -7.18 0.42 -11.14
C ASN A 27 -6.16 0.27 -9.99
N SER A 28 -5.84 1.40 -9.35
CA SER A 28 -4.83 1.51 -8.29
C SER A 28 -5.48 1.69 -6.92
N VAL A 29 -4.73 1.37 -5.87
CA VAL A 29 -5.23 1.37 -4.50
C VAL A 29 -4.78 2.65 -3.79
N ILE A 30 -5.72 3.41 -3.21
CA ILE A 30 -5.40 4.50 -2.29
C ILE A 30 -4.98 3.88 -0.96
N THR A 31 -3.74 4.12 -0.58
CA THR A 31 -3.16 3.62 0.67
C THR A 31 -2.77 4.80 1.55
N ASN A 32 -3.01 4.68 2.86
CA ASN A 32 -2.53 5.68 3.81
C ASN A 32 -0.99 5.63 3.92
N ALA A 33 -0.38 6.74 4.33
CA ALA A 33 1.07 6.87 4.41
C ALA A 33 1.71 5.79 5.33
N ALA A 34 1.03 5.43 6.42
CA ALA A 34 1.47 4.38 7.34
C ALA A 34 1.56 2.99 6.68
N SER A 35 0.60 2.65 5.81
CA SER A 35 0.60 1.41 5.05
C SER A 35 1.72 1.39 4.02
N GLN A 36 1.93 2.50 3.30
CA GLN A 36 3.06 2.62 2.37
C GLN A 36 4.41 2.45 3.07
N ALA A 37 4.60 3.11 4.22
CA ALA A 37 5.81 2.97 5.02
C ALA A 37 6.05 1.51 5.45
N THR A 38 4.97 0.80 5.81
CA THR A 38 5.05 -0.63 6.17
C THR A 38 5.43 -1.50 4.97
N VAL A 39 4.83 -1.27 3.79
CA VAL A 39 5.17 -2.01 2.56
C VAL A 39 6.63 -1.78 2.19
N ASN A 40 7.11 -0.52 2.20
CA ASN A 40 8.49 -0.17 1.90
C ASN A 40 9.48 -0.86 2.83
N ARG A 41 9.18 -0.90 4.13
CA ARG A 41 9.98 -1.61 5.13
C ARG A 41 10.04 -3.12 4.85
N ILE A 42 8.93 -3.74 4.48
CA ILE A 42 8.88 -5.17 4.13
C ILE A 42 9.70 -5.45 2.86
N LEU A 43 9.57 -4.60 1.83
CA LEU A 43 10.34 -4.71 0.59
C LEU A 43 11.84 -4.57 0.84
N ALA A 44 12.26 -3.55 1.59
CA ALA A 44 13.66 -3.33 1.94
C ALA A 44 14.25 -4.54 2.70
N ARG A 45 13.48 -5.09 3.65
CA ARG A 45 13.85 -6.31 4.36
C ARG A 45 14.06 -7.49 3.39
N ARG A 46 13.13 -7.71 2.45
CA ARG A 46 13.24 -8.81 1.47
C ARG A 46 14.42 -8.64 0.51
N GLN A 47 14.71 -7.41 0.09
CA GLN A 47 15.86 -7.10 -0.76
C GLN A 47 17.18 -7.36 -0.04
N ALA A 48 17.29 -6.96 1.23
CA ALA A 48 18.48 -7.24 2.03
C ALA A 48 18.78 -8.74 2.10
N PHE A 49 17.76 -9.58 2.34
CA PHE A 49 17.92 -11.04 2.36
C PHE A 49 18.38 -11.63 1.02
N ARG A 50 17.87 -11.12 -0.12
CA ARG A 50 18.34 -11.54 -1.45
C ARG A 50 19.80 -11.17 -1.70
N SER A 51 20.25 -10.01 -1.21
CA SER A 51 21.65 -9.58 -1.36
C SER A 51 22.62 -10.42 -0.52
N HIS A 52 22.21 -10.85 0.69
CA HIS A 52 23.03 -11.69 1.55
C HIS A 52 23.17 -13.12 1.05
N GLY A 53 22.14 -13.67 0.40
CA GLY A 53 22.21 -15.01 -0.22
C GLY A 53 23.21 -15.11 -1.38
N ASN A 54 23.53 -13.99 -2.05
CA ASN A 54 24.48 -13.98 -3.16
C ASN A 54 25.93 -13.78 -2.70
N LYS A 55 26.17 -13.04 -1.60
CA LYS A 55 27.52 -12.84 -1.04
C LYS A 55 28.12 -14.11 -0.43
N VAL A 56 27.30 -14.97 0.18
CA VAL A 56 27.77 -16.21 0.82
C VAL A 56 28.17 -17.27 -0.21
N LYS A 57 27.62 -17.24 -1.43
CA LYS A 57 27.97 -18.20 -2.48
C LYS A 57 29.31 -17.87 -3.18
N ILE A 58 29.76 -16.62 -3.16
CA ILE A 58 30.97 -16.18 -3.89
C ILE A 58 32.25 -16.39 -3.05
N GLN A 59 32.14 -16.62 -1.74
CA GLN A 59 33.29 -16.87 -0.84
C GLN A 59 33.58 -18.36 -0.59
N ARG A 60 33.11 -19.24 -1.47
CA ARG A 60 33.44 -20.67 -1.44
C ARG A 60 34.00 -21.10 -2.78
N ASP A 61 35.18 -20.59 -3.12
CA ASP A 61 36.09 -21.14 -4.12
C ASP A 61 37.53 -20.93 -3.61
#